data_AF-A0A6B0XXG0-F1
#
_entry.id   AF-A0A6B0XXG0-F1
#
_cell.length_a   1.000
_cell.length_b   1.000
_cell.length_c   1.000
_cell.angle_alpha   90.00
_cell.angle_beta   90.00
_cell.angle_gamma   90.00
#
_symmetry.space_group_name_H-M   'P 1'
#
loop_
_entity.id
_entity.type
_entity.pdbx_description
1 polymer ?
#
loop_
_entity_poly.entity_id
_entity_poly.type
_entity_poly.pdbx_seq_one_letter_code
_entity_poly.pdbx_strand_id
1 'polypeptide(L)'
;MYADPPSRRIVAVAGIKSRVEKWFEASAACLCRKRVPAVIVVLLATAAAATGLRNLAVDTSTESFLRAGDPVLVRYEEFRNQFGRDDVIIVAVEPEEPFTQEALTRLKELHDALASGVPNLANITSMVNARSTRGEGDRLVVEDLLQSWPDSEQDLAAL
;
A
#
# COMPACT_ATOMS: atom_id res chain seq x y z
N MET A 1 21.78 44.80 58.38
CA MET A 1 21.25 43.50 57.91
C MET A 1 20.10 43.82 56.96
N TYR A 2 20.38 43.97 55.66
CA TYR A 2 19.41 44.39 54.65
C TYR A 2 18.80 43.14 54.02
N ALA A 3 17.51 42.91 54.20
CA ALA A 3 16.80 41.81 53.56
C ALA A 3 16.61 42.15 52.08
N ASP A 4 17.20 41.35 51.21
CA ASP A 4 17.06 41.44 49.75
C ASP A 4 15.59 41.17 49.36
N PRO A 5 14.88 42.08 48.68
CA PRO A 5 13.48 41.86 48.30
C PRO A 5 13.37 40.68 47.33
N PRO A 6 12.31 39.86 47.44
CA PRO A 6 12.16 38.68 46.59
C PRO A 6 12.17 39.07 45.11
N SER A 7 13.05 38.42 44.34
CA SER A 7 13.24 38.70 42.92
C SER A 7 11.91 38.62 42.15
N ARG A 8 11.66 39.62 41.29
CA ARG A 8 10.40 39.81 40.53
C ARG A 8 9.91 38.57 39.75
N ARG A 9 10.81 37.61 39.46
CA ARG A 9 10.50 36.36 38.75
C ARG A 9 9.64 35.39 39.58
N ILE A 10 9.85 35.30 40.89
CA ILE A 10 9.11 34.36 41.75
C ILE A 10 7.64 34.78 41.89
N VAL A 11 7.39 36.08 42.01
CA VAL A 11 6.04 36.65 42.12
C VAL A 11 5.25 36.48 40.81
N ALA A 12 5.89 36.64 39.65
CA ALA A 12 5.24 36.46 38.35
C ALA A 12 4.82 35.00 38.09
N VAL A 13 5.67 34.02 38.44
CA VAL A 13 5.35 32.58 38.30
C VAL A 13 4.23 32.16 39.26
N ALA A 14 4.21 32.68 40.49
CA ALA A 14 3.12 32.46 41.44
C ALA A 14 1.77 33.03 40.95
N GLY A 15 1.80 34.18 40.27
CA GLY A 15 0.63 34.78 39.62
C GLY A 15 0.10 33.95 38.44
N ILE A 16 0.98 33.35 37.64
CA ILE A 16 0.59 32.47 36.53
C ILE A 16 -0.01 31.17 37.07
N LYS A 17 0.64 30.54 38.05
CA LYS A 17 0.17 29.29 38.68
C LYS A 17 -1.25 29.45 39.22
N SER A 18 -1.49 30.47 40.02
CA SER A 18 -2.82 30.71 40.62
C SER A 18 -3.91 31.03 39.59
N ARG A 19 -3.56 31.67 38.46
CA ARG A 19 -4.50 31.89 37.34
C ARG A 19 -4.85 30.58 36.63
N VAL A 20 -3.87 29.71 36.42
CA VAL A 20 -4.06 28.39 35.80
C VAL A 20 -4.91 27.50 36.71
N GLU A 21 -4.64 27.47 38.02
CA GLU A 21 -5.42 26.71 39.00
C GLU A 21 -6.89 27.14 39.02
N LYS A 22 -7.17 28.45 39.11
CA LYS A 22 -8.54 28.97 39.06
C LYS A 22 -9.25 28.64 37.75
N TRP A 23 -8.52 28.64 36.64
CA TRP A 23 -9.08 28.28 35.33
C TRP A 23 -9.41 26.79 35.24
N PHE A 24 -8.53 25.91 35.73
CA PHE A 24 -8.80 24.47 35.79
C PHE A 24 -9.98 24.15 36.70
N GLU A 25 -10.05 24.77 37.88
CA GLU A 25 -11.15 24.60 38.82
C GLU A 25 -12.50 25.03 38.21
N ALA A 26 -12.55 26.20 37.59
CA ALA A 26 -13.74 26.69 36.90
C ALA A 26 -14.13 25.80 35.71
N SER A 27 -13.15 25.31 34.95
CA SER A 27 -13.38 24.44 33.79
C SER A 27 -13.90 23.07 34.21
N ALA A 28 -13.32 22.48 35.26
CA ALA A 28 -13.78 21.21 35.84
C ALA A 28 -15.20 21.34 36.40
N ALA A 29 -15.50 22.41 37.13
CA ALA A 29 -16.84 22.69 37.64
C ALA A 29 -17.86 22.87 36.50
N CYS A 30 -17.48 23.53 35.40
CA CYS A 30 -18.33 23.69 34.22
C CYS A 30 -18.60 22.35 33.51
N LEU A 31 -17.56 21.52 33.32
CA LEU A 31 -17.66 20.18 32.74
C LEU A 31 -18.58 19.27 33.56
N CYS A 32 -18.41 19.24 34.88
CA CYS A 32 -19.23 18.42 35.77
C CYS A 32 -20.69 18.89 35.80
N ARG A 33 -20.94 20.20 35.83
CA ARG A 33 -22.29 20.77 35.86
C ARG A 33 -23.04 20.59 34.54
N LYS A 34 -22.34 20.61 33.40
CA LYS A 34 -22.90 20.44 32.04
C LYS A 34 -22.34 19.19 31.35
N ARG A 35 -22.40 18.05 32.03
CA ARG A 35 -21.82 16.77 31.58
C ARG A 35 -22.26 16.33 30.18
N VAL A 36 -23.55 16.47 29.84
CA VAL A 36 -24.07 16.03 28.53
C VAL A 36 -23.56 16.93 27.39
N PRO A 37 -23.70 18.26 27.44
CA PRO A 37 -23.08 19.14 26.44
C PRO A 37 -21.56 18.95 26.31
N ALA A 38 -20.85 18.75 27.43
CA ALA A 38 -19.40 18.52 27.40
C ALA A 38 -19.03 17.25 26.61
N VAL A 39 -19.75 16.14 26.86
CA VAL A 39 -19.57 14.88 26.12
C VAL A 39 -19.89 15.07 24.63
N ILE A 40 -20.97 15.79 24.30
CA ILE A 40 -21.33 16.08 22.90
C ILE A 40 -20.22 16.87 22.20
N VAL A 41 -19.66 17.90 22.84
CA VAL A 41 -18.58 18.71 22.27
C VAL A 41 -17.34 17.85 22.01
N VAL A 42 -16.95 17.00 22.97
CA VAL A 42 -15.81 16.10 22.78
C VAL A 42 -16.07 15.10 21.65
N LEU A 43 -17.27 14.51 21.59
CA LEU A 43 -17.65 13.60 20.50
C LEU A 43 -17.61 14.30 19.14
N LEU A 44 -18.13 15.53 19.05
CA LEU A 44 -18.08 16.31 17.81
C LEU A 44 -16.64 16.66 17.40
N ALA A 45 -15.79 17.04 18.36
CA ALA A 45 -14.38 17.31 18.09
C ALA A 45 -13.65 16.05 17.60
N THR A 46 -13.89 14.90 18.24
CA THR A 46 -13.34 13.61 17.81
C THR A 46 -13.86 13.21 16.43
N ALA A 47 -15.16 13.36 16.16
CA ALA A 47 -15.75 13.07 14.86
C ALA A 47 -15.16 13.98 13.77
N ALA A 48 -14.98 15.27 14.05
CA ALA A 48 -14.32 16.21 13.15
C ALA A 48 -12.88 15.79 12.86
N ALA A 49 -12.09 15.44 13.88
CA ALA A 49 -10.73 14.92 13.68
C ALA A 49 -10.72 13.61 12.86
N ALA A 50 -11.69 12.73 13.10
CA ALA A 50 -11.83 11.48 12.36
C ALA A 50 -12.18 11.69 10.88
N THR A 51 -12.79 12.81 10.49
CA THR A 51 -13.00 13.12 9.06
C THR A 51 -11.67 13.26 8.30
N GLY A 52 -10.59 13.67 8.98
CA GLY A 52 -9.25 13.77 8.40
C GLY A 52 -8.64 12.42 8.02
N LEU A 53 -9.08 11.31 8.63
CA LEU A 53 -8.62 9.95 8.29
C LEU A 53 -8.94 9.56 6.85
N ARG A 54 -9.98 10.17 6.24
CA ARG A 54 -10.32 9.92 4.83
C ARG A 54 -9.25 10.38 3.85
N ASN A 55 -8.43 11.36 4.26
CA ASN A 55 -7.34 11.90 3.44
C ASN A 55 -5.98 11.28 3.80
N LEU A 56 -5.96 10.25 4.65
CA LEU A 56 -4.74 9.54 4.99
C LEU A 56 -4.30 8.70 3.78
N ALA A 57 -3.29 9.17 3.06
CA ALA A 57 -2.64 8.40 2.01
C ALA A 57 -1.52 7.56 2.64
N VAL A 58 -1.55 6.24 2.41
CA VAL A 58 -0.46 5.34 2.77
C VAL A 58 0.45 5.22 1.56
N ASP A 59 1.65 5.77 1.66
CA ASP A 59 2.69 5.58 0.66
C ASP A 59 3.59 4.40 1.08
N THR A 60 3.46 3.28 0.38
CA THR A 60 4.26 2.07 0.62
C THR A 60 5.46 1.96 -0.31
N SER A 61 5.79 3.04 -1.03
CA SER A 61 6.93 3.08 -1.93
C SER A 61 8.24 3.22 -1.14
N THR A 62 9.30 2.55 -1.57
CA THR A 62 10.64 2.72 -0.97
C THR A 62 11.19 4.13 -1.26
N GLU A 63 10.66 4.75 -2.31
CA GLU A 63 10.92 6.09 -2.79
C GLU A 63 10.47 7.17 -1.81
N SER A 64 9.48 6.88 -0.94
CA SER A 64 9.01 7.76 0.14
C SER A 64 10.12 8.10 1.15
N PHE A 65 11.18 7.29 1.23
CA PHE A 65 12.36 7.59 2.06
C PHE A 65 13.29 8.66 1.45
N LEU A 66 13.13 8.99 0.16
CA LEU A 66 13.90 10.03 -0.51
C LEU A 66 13.25 11.40 -0.27
N ARG A 67 14.06 12.46 -0.17
CA ARG A 67 13.55 13.82 0.04
C ARG A 67 12.85 14.32 -1.22
N ALA A 68 11.75 15.05 -1.03
CA ALA A 68 11.10 15.78 -2.11
C ALA A 68 12.11 16.73 -2.80
N GLY A 69 12.41 16.47 -4.08
CA GLY A 69 13.33 17.26 -4.90
C GLY A 69 14.76 16.72 -5.02
N ASP A 70 15.05 15.51 -4.53
CA ASP A 70 16.36 14.88 -4.74
C ASP A 70 16.59 14.60 -6.24
N PRO A 71 17.70 15.03 -6.86
CA PRO A 71 18.03 14.69 -8.24
C PRO A 71 18.10 13.17 -8.51
N VAL A 72 18.33 12.35 -7.47
CA VAL A 72 18.27 10.89 -7.56
C VAL A 72 16.84 10.43 -7.88
N LEU A 73 15.81 11.05 -7.30
CA LEU A 73 14.42 10.72 -7.56
C LEU A 73 14.04 11.04 -9.02
N VAL A 74 14.49 12.18 -9.54
CA VAL A 74 14.24 12.58 -10.94
C VAL A 74 14.85 11.58 -11.92
N ARG A 75 16.11 11.18 -11.70
CA ARG A 75 16.77 10.17 -12.56
C ARG A 75 16.10 8.80 -12.45
N TYR A 76 15.64 8.44 -11.26
CA TYR A 76 14.90 7.20 -11.05
C TYR A 76 13.56 7.21 -11.78
N GLU A 77 12.80 8.31 -11.74
CA GLU A 77 11.56 8.47 -12.48
C GLU A 77 11.78 8.43 -14.00
N GLU A 78 12.83 9.10 -14.50
CA GLU A 78 13.21 9.06 -15.92
C GLU A 78 13.56 7.62 -16.37
N PHE A 79 14.33 6.90 -15.57
CA PHE A 79 14.66 5.50 -15.82
C PHE A 79 13.40 4.62 -15.86
N ARG A 80 12.54 4.75 -14.85
CA ARG A 80 11.26 4.03 -14.75
C ARG A 80 10.31 4.34 -15.92
N ASN A 81 10.31 5.57 -16.42
CA ASN A 81 9.50 5.94 -17.58
C ASN A 81 10.05 5.36 -18.90
N GLN A 82 11.37 5.14 -19.00
CA GLN A 82 11.98 4.53 -20.19
C GLN A 82 11.89 3.00 -20.20
N PHE A 83 12.15 2.36 -19.05
CA PHE A 83 12.27 0.90 -18.96
C PHE A 83 11.03 0.22 -18.34
N GLY A 84 10.11 0.99 -17.74
CA GLY A 84 8.96 0.47 -17.02
C GLY A 84 9.20 0.38 -15.50
N ARG A 85 8.15 -0.04 -14.78
CA ARG A 85 8.26 -0.42 -13.36
C ARG A 85 8.66 -1.88 -13.26
N ASP A 86 9.62 -2.20 -12.38
CA ASP A 86 9.99 -3.58 -12.01
C ASP A 86 9.00 -4.22 -11.02
N ASP A 87 7.76 -3.71 -10.96
CA ASP A 87 6.72 -4.23 -10.07
C ASP A 87 6.17 -5.56 -10.65
N VAL A 88 6.85 -6.66 -10.31
CA VAL A 88 6.44 -8.02 -10.71
C VAL A 88 5.49 -8.60 -9.68
N ILE A 89 4.31 -9.04 -10.13
CA ILE A 89 3.36 -9.81 -9.33
C ILE A 89 3.43 -11.27 -9.76
N ILE A 90 3.65 -12.17 -8.80
CA ILE A 90 3.64 -13.62 -9.03
C ILE A 90 2.32 -14.18 -8.49
N VAL A 91 1.56 -14.84 -9.37
CA VAL A 91 0.34 -15.56 -9.01
C VAL A 91 0.62 -17.05 -9.08
N ALA A 92 0.53 -17.74 -7.94
CA ALA A 92 0.65 -19.19 -7.88
C ALA A 92 -0.75 -19.82 -7.91
N VAL A 93 -0.94 -20.80 -8.79
CA VAL A 93 -2.16 -21.60 -8.91
C VAL A 93 -1.79 -23.05 -8.64
N GLU A 94 -2.48 -23.69 -7.70
CA GLU A 94 -2.23 -25.08 -7.30
C GLU A 94 -3.47 -25.93 -7.61
N PRO A 95 -3.52 -26.57 -8.80
CA PRO A 95 -4.54 -27.59 -9.09
C PRO A 95 -4.17 -28.93 -8.43
N GLU A 96 -5.17 -29.79 -8.18
CA GLU A 96 -4.92 -31.16 -7.72
C GLU A 96 -4.06 -31.95 -8.71
N GLU A 97 -4.39 -31.84 -10.00
CA GLU A 97 -3.61 -32.38 -11.12
C GLU A 97 -3.37 -31.29 -12.18
N PRO A 98 -2.11 -30.91 -12.47
CA PRO A 98 -1.80 -29.74 -13.30
C PRO A 98 -2.05 -29.94 -14.80
N PHE A 99 -1.96 -31.18 -15.29
CA PHE A 99 -2.13 -31.51 -16.71
C PHE A 99 -3.47 -32.20 -16.95
N THR A 100 -4.55 -31.52 -16.59
CA THR A 100 -5.93 -31.92 -16.89
C THR A 100 -6.59 -30.90 -17.79
N GLN A 101 -7.60 -31.32 -18.58
CA GLN A 101 -8.35 -30.41 -19.44
C GLN A 101 -8.92 -29.23 -18.62
N GLU A 102 -9.45 -29.53 -17.43
CA GLU A 102 -10.02 -28.53 -16.53
C GLU A 102 -8.96 -27.54 -16.04
N ALA A 103 -7.79 -28.02 -15.58
CA ALA A 103 -6.72 -27.15 -15.09
C ALA A 103 -6.16 -26.25 -16.19
N LEU A 104 -5.90 -26.80 -17.38
CA LEU A 104 -5.38 -26.03 -18.52
C LEU A 104 -6.39 -25.00 -19.04
N THR A 105 -7.68 -25.36 -19.08
CA THR A 105 -8.75 -24.44 -19.47
C THR A 105 -8.84 -23.28 -18.49
N ARG A 106 -8.86 -23.56 -17.18
CA ARG A 106 -8.88 -22.52 -16.14
C ARG A 106 -7.64 -21.63 -16.20
N LEU A 107 -6.46 -22.20 -16.46
CA LEU A 107 -5.23 -21.42 -16.59
C LEU A 107 -5.29 -20.46 -17.77
N LYS A 108 -5.85 -20.91 -18.90
CA LYS A 108 -6.07 -20.08 -20.09
C LYS A 108 -7.08 -18.97 -19.84
N GLU A 109 -8.22 -19.29 -19.24
CA GLU A 109 -9.24 -18.32 -18.85
C GLU A 109 -8.68 -17.26 -17.89
N LEU A 110 -7.89 -17.68 -16.89
CA LEU A 110 -7.24 -16.76 -15.96
C LEU A 110 -6.24 -15.84 -16.69
N HIS A 111 -5.42 -16.39 -17.58
CA HIS A 111 -4.48 -15.60 -18.37
C HIS A 111 -5.21 -14.54 -19.21
N ASP A 112 -6.24 -14.94 -19.96
CA ASP A 112 -7.00 -14.05 -20.84
C ASP A 112 -7.78 -12.98 -20.04
N ALA A 113 -8.33 -13.37 -18.89
CA ALA A 113 -9.00 -12.45 -17.98
C ALA A 113 -8.04 -11.40 -17.40
N LEU A 114 -6.81 -11.80 -17.03
CA LEU A 114 -5.80 -10.86 -16.55
C LEU A 114 -5.30 -9.96 -17.69
N ALA A 115 -5.03 -10.53 -18.87
CA ALA A 115 -4.55 -9.82 -20.05
C ALA A 115 -5.52 -8.71 -20.50
N SER A 116 -6.83 -8.95 -20.42
CA SER A 116 -7.87 -8.02 -20.86
C SER A 116 -8.46 -7.15 -19.75
N GLY A 117 -8.49 -7.64 -18.50
CA GLY A 117 -9.20 -7.02 -17.39
C GLY A 117 -8.35 -6.12 -16.49
N VAL A 118 -7.02 -6.26 -16.51
CA VAL A 118 -6.14 -5.52 -15.60
C VAL A 118 -5.66 -4.21 -16.26
N PRO A 119 -6.06 -3.03 -15.74
CA PRO A 119 -5.59 -1.76 -16.29
C PRO A 119 -4.09 -1.58 -16.05
N ASN A 120 -3.39 -1.00 -17.04
CA ASN A 120 -1.95 -0.75 -17.02
C ASN A 120 -1.07 -2.00 -16.91
N LEU A 121 -1.58 -3.18 -17.29
CA LEU A 121 -0.76 -4.38 -17.42
C LEU A 121 0.19 -4.24 -18.62
N ALA A 122 1.50 -4.21 -18.36
CA ALA A 122 2.50 -4.10 -19.41
C ALA A 122 2.72 -5.43 -20.14
N ASN A 123 2.79 -6.54 -19.40
CA ASN A 123 2.99 -7.88 -19.94
C ASN A 123 2.48 -8.93 -18.95
N ILE A 124 2.10 -10.11 -19.46
CA ILE A 124 1.77 -11.30 -18.69
C ILE A 124 2.51 -12.50 -19.28
N THR A 125 3.12 -13.30 -18.42
CA THR A 125 3.81 -14.54 -18.81
C THR A 125 3.29 -15.69 -17.95
N SER A 126 2.85 -16.76 -18.60
CA SER A 126 2.42 -17.98 -17.94
C SER A 126 2.70 -19.18 -18.86
N MET A 127 2.34 -20.40 -18.45
CA MET A 127 2.47 -21.58 -19.34
C MET A 127 1.69 -21.43 -20.65
N VAL A 128 0.68 -20.54 -20.71
CA VAL A 128 -0.12 -20.26 -21.90
C VAL A 128 0.74 -19.74 -23.06
N ASN A 129 1.73 -18.91 -22.77
CA ASN A 129 2.62 -18.28 -23.75
C ASN A 129 4.11 -18.56 -23.49
N ALA A 130 4.40 -19.56 -22.66
CA ALA A 130 5.76 -20.01 -22.40
C ALA A 130 6.36 -20.57 -23.69
N ARG A 131 7.68 -20.43 -23.84
CA ARG A 131 8.42 -20.96 -25.00
C ARG A 131 9.18 -22.23 -24.61
N SER A 132 9.17 -23.21 -25.50
CA SER A 132 10.05 -24.37 -25.48
C SER A 132 11.24 -24.10 -26.39
N THR A 133 12.45 -24.15 -25.85
CA THR A 133 13.70 -23.99 -26.61
C THR A 133 14.56 -25.22 -26.43
N ARG A 134 14.81 -25.96 -27.51
CA ARG A 134 15.61 -27.18 -27.50
C ARG A 134 16.60 -27.24 -28.66
N GLY A 135 17.73 -27.90 -28.44
CA GLY A 135 18.69 -28.21 -29.49
C GLY A 135 18.33 -29.52 -30.19
N GLU A 136 18.26 -29.49 -31.52
CA GLU A 136 18.07 -30.68 -32.37
C GLU A 136 19.17 -30.74 -33.43
N GLY A 137 20.22 -31.53 -33.14
CA GLY A 137 21.42 -31.61 -33.97
C GLY A 137 22.15 -30.26 -34.02
N ASP A 138 22.37 -29.75 -35.22
CA ASP A 138 23.00 -28.44 -35.46
C ASP A 138 21.99 -27.27 -35.47
N ARG A 139 20.75 -27.49 -35.00
CA ARG A 139 19.70 -26.46 -35.00
C ARG A 139 19.17 -26.19 -33.60
N LEU A 140 18.77 -24.95 -33.37
CA LEU A 140 17.99 -24.55 -32.20
C LEU A 140 16.52 -24.39 -32.62
N VAL A 141 15.64 -25.16 -31.99
CA VAL A 141 14.19 -25.07 -32.19
C VAL A 141 13.63 -24.21 -31.07
N VAL A 142 12.93 -23.13 -31.44
CA VAL A 142 12.22 -22.23 -30.53
C VAL A 142 10.76 -22.21 -30.95
N GLU A 143 9.89 -22.69 -30.08
CA GLU A 143 8.46 -22.84 -30.33
C GLU A 143 7.67 -22.55 -29.05
N ASP A 144 6.35 -22.43 -29.17
CA ASP A 144 5.49 -22.29 -27.99
C ASP A 144 5.48 -23.62 -27.22
N LEU A 145 5.40 -23.54 -25.88
CA LEU A 145 5.39 -24.70 -24.99
C LEU A 145 4.24 -25.66 -25.35
N LEU A 146 3.08 -25.08 -25.69
CA LEU A 146 1.91 -25.79 -26.18
C LEU A 146 1.61 -25.30 -27.61
N GLN A 147 2.15 -25.96 -28.63
CA GLN A 147 1.88 -25.61 -30.03
C GLN A 147 0.39 -25.70 -30.38
N SER A 148 -0.27 -26.75 -29.89
CA SER A 148 -1.71 -26.96 -29.95
C SER A 148 -2.23 -27.17 -28.54
N TRP A 149 -3.30 -26.48 -28.19
CA TRP A 149 -4.00 -26.76 -26.95
C TRP A 149 -4.62 -28.15 -27.03
N PRO A 150 -4.50 -28.99 -25.99
CA PRO A 150 -5.09 -30.31 -26.02
C PRO A 150 -6.62 -30.18 -26.05
N ASP A 151 -7.24 -30.82 -27.04
CA ASP A 151 -8.71 -30.88 -27.17
C ASP A 151 -9.23 -32.30 -26.88
N SER A 152 -8.33 -33.27 -26.71
CA SER A 152 -8.65 -34.68 -26.43
C SER A 152 -7.78 -35.26 -25.31
N GLU A 153 -8.25 -36.37 -24.71
CA GLU A 153 -7.45 -37.12 -23.72
C GLU A 153 -6.13 -37.66 -24.29
N GLN A 154 -6.09 -37.94 -25.61
CA GLN A 154 -4.88 -38.40 -26.27
C GLN A 154 -3.83 -37.28 -26.39
N ASP A 155 -4.27 -36.05 -26.64
CA ASP A 155 -3.38 -34.88 -26.68
C ASP A 155 -2.85 -34.56 -25.28
N LEU A 156 -3.71 -34.67 -24.25
CA LEU A 156 -3.30 -34.51 -22.84
C LEU A 156 -2.25 -35.54 -22.42
N ALA A 157 -2.39 -36.80 -22.84
CA ALA A 157 -1.45 -37.86 -22.51
C ALA A 157 -0.09 -37.71 -23.22
N ALA A 158 -0.01 -36.86 -24.25
CA ALA A 158 1.21 -36.59 -25.02
C ALA A 158 2.01 -35.39 -24.49
N LEU A 159 1.51 -34.69 -23.45
CA LEU A 159 2.17 -33.55 -22.80
C LEU A 159 3.29 -33.95 -21.84
#